data_AF-A0A1F1ICI7-F1
#
_entry.id   AF-A0A1F1ICI7-F1
#
_cell.length_a   1.000
_cell.length_b   1.000
_cell.length_c   1.000
_cell.angle_alpha   90.00
_cell.angle_beta   90.00
_cell.angle_gamma   90.00
#
_symmetry.space_group_name_H-M   'P 1'
#
loop_
_entity.id
_entity.type
_entity.pdbx_description
1 polymer ?
#
loop_
_entity_poly.entity_id
_entity_poly.type
_entity_poly.pdbx_seq_one_letter_code
_entity_poly.pdbx_strand_id
1 'polypeptide(L)'
;MDLPGQTTDTPRDALDLAPEQLVDETTNVLAATTLGSSDLVTYDTTSGEQTLIVMNDASSPTEYEFAFDLPAGASLSLQPDGSVSIRDANDEEFGTVEEPWAVDAAGMPVDTHFTVTGNRLIQTVTPSSDTTFPVVADPATAWEWTVCIATVGATFTPWGAGAAVAYKLVKRFGSVRRGIEIIWRAYHSAHGAQAKWNAAMAASGGLFAEIIGINEVKEACFS
;
A
#
# COMPACT_ATOMS: atom_id res chain seq x y z
N MET A 1 3.45 -1.30 -3.57
CA MET A 1 3.27 -1.15 -5.04
C MET A 1 4.60 -0.75 -5.69
N ASP A 2 4.89 -1.10 -6.94
CA ASP A 2 6.13 -0.66 -7.62
C ASP A 2 5.92 0.66 -8.36
N LEU A 3 6.81 1.64 -8.11
CA LEU A 3 6.77 2.95 -8.75
C LEU A 3 7.37 2.93 -10.16
N PRO A 4 6.77 3.62 -11.15
CA PRO A 4 7.38 3.83 -12.45
C PRO A 4 8.53 4.85 -12.37
N GLY A 5 9.42 4.83 -13.37
CA GLY A 5 10.50 5.82 -13.49
C GLY A 5 11.82 5.41 -12.83
N GLN A 6 12.71 6.39 -12.63
CA GLN A 6 14.04 6.20 -12.03
C GLN A 6 14.04 6.61 -10.57
N THR A 7 14.55 5.76 -9.68
CA THR A 7 14.68 6.07 -8.24
C THR A 7 15.51 7.34 -8.00
N THR A 8 15.10 8.14 -7.01
CA THR A 8 15.82 9.33 -6.56
C THR A 8 16.00 9.31 -5.04
N ASP A 9 17.19 9.72 -4.58
CA ASP A 9 17.51 9.88 -3.15
C ASP A 9 17.18 11.29 -2.63
N THR A 10 16.66 12.17 -3.50
CA THR A 10 16.23 13.53 -3.14
C THR A 10 14.76 13.69 -3.51
N PRO A 11 13.83 13.21 -2.67
CA PRO A 11 12.40 13.36 -2.91
C PRO A 11 12.03 14.84 -2.92
N ARG A 12 11.19 15.25 -3.86
CA ARG A 12 10.51 16.54 -3.76
C ARG A 12 9.54 16.50 -2.58
N ASP A 13 9.39 17.60 -1.87
CA ASP A 13 8.31 17.74 -0.90
C ASP A 13 6.98 17.90 -1.65
N ALA A 14 6.24 16.79 -1.76
CA ALA A 14 4.95 16.73 -2.45
C ALA A 14 3.78 17.03 -1.49
N LEU A 15 3.99 16.95 -0.18
CA LEU A 15 2.93 17.11 0.82
C LEU A 15 2.38 18.54 0.83
N ASP A 16 3.26 19.54 0.71
CA ASP A 16 2.89 20.96 0.67
C ASP A 16 2.10 21.36 -0.60
N LEU A 17 2.04 20.49 -1.60
CA LEU A 17 1.35 20.73 -2.87
C LEU A 17 -0.04 20.08 -2.92
N ALA A 18 -0.28 19.07 -2.10
CA ALA A 18 -1.55 18.36 -2.04
C ALA A 18 -2.52 19.03 -1.06
N PRO A 19 -3.84 19.01 -1.32
CA PRO A 19 -4.81 19.42 -0.31
C PRO A 19 -4.73 18.52 0.93
N GLU A 20 -4.58 19.12 2.12
CA GLU A 20 -4.41 18.37 3.38
C GLU A 20 -5.50 17.32 3.64
N GLN A 21 -6.73 17.54 3.15
CA GLN A 21 -7.84 16.60 3.36
C GLN A 21 -7.78 15.36 2.46
N LEU A 22 -6.93 15.38 1.43
CA LEU A 22 -6.75 14.28 0.47
C LEU A 22 -5.47 13.49 0.71
N VAL A 23 -4.70 13.87 1.73
CA VAL A 23 -3.47 13.18 2.14
C VAL A 23 -3.72 12.53 3.49
N ASP A 24 -3.57 11.21 3.54
CA ASP A 24 -3.66 10.47 4.79
C ASP A 24 -2.50 10.82 5.72
N GLU A 25 -2.68 10.60 7.04
CA GLU A 25 -1.63 10.90 8.02
C GLU A 25 -0.36 10.12 7.71
N THR A 26 0.62 10.82 7.13
CA THR A 26 1.89 10.23 6.70
C THR A 26 2.85 10.05 7.87
N THR A 27 3.63 8.98 7.83
CA THR A 27 4.62 8.68 8.88
C THR A 27 6.06 8.74 8.36
N ASN A 28 6.31 8.24 7.14
CA ASN A 28 7.64 8.14 6.55
C ASN A 28 7.57 8.15 5.01
N VAL A 29 8.66 8.56 4.36
CA VAL A 29 8.86 8.33 2.91
C VAL A 29 9.39 6.91 2.70
N LEU A 30 8.72 6.14 1.83
CA LEU A 30 9.09 4.76 1.49
C LEU A 30 9.94 4.68 0.21
N ALA A 31 9.58 5.47 -0.80
CA ALA A 31 10.25 5.48 -2.08
C ALA A 31 10.00 6.81 -2.81
N ALA A 32 10.92 7.16 -3.71
CA ALA A 32 10.73 8.27 -4.63
C ALA A 32 11.32 7.93 -5.99
N THR A 33 10.61 8.31 -7.06
CA THR A 33 11.07 8.16 -8.45
C THR A 33 10.78 9.43 -9.26
N THR A 34 11.43 9.52 -10.42
CA THR A 34 11.17 10.55 -11.43
C THR A 34 10.79 9.88 -12.76
N LEU A 35 9.76 10.40 -13.42
CA LEU A 35 9.28 9.91 -14.70
C LEU A 35 8.94 11.09 -15.61
N GLY A 36 9.82 11.38 -16.59
CA GLY A 36 9.66 12.56 -17.42
C GLY A 36 9.74 13.84 -16.58
N SER A 37 8.77 14.76 -16.76
CA SER A 37 8.63 15.95 -15.91
C SER A 37 7.76 15.69 -14.68
N SER A 38 7.75 14.47 -14.14
CA SER A 38 6.96 14.15 -12.94
C SER A 38 7.81 13.55 -11.84
N ASP A 39 7.50 13.94 -10.60
CA ASP A 39 8.07 13.38 -9.38
C ASP A 39 7.02 12.49 -8.72
N LEU A 40 7.41 11.30 -8.25
CA LEU A 40 6.52 10.40 -7.52
C LEU A 40 7.14 10.10 -6.17
N VAL A 41 6.35 10.24 -5.11
CA VAL A 41 6.80 9.94 -3.74
C VAL A 41 5.76 9.09 -3.04
N THR A 42 6.17 7.92 -2.56
CA THR A 42 5.32 7.04 -1.75
C THR A 42 5.57 7.30 -0.27
N TYR A 43 4.49 7.54 0.45
CA TYR A 43 4.45 7.70 1.89
C TYR A 43 3.80 6.47 2.53
N ASP A 44 4.32 6.09 3.70
CA ASP A 44 3.63 5.21 4.62
C ASP A 44 2.54 6.02 5.35
N THR A 45 1.35 5.45 5.48
CA THR A 45 0.18 6.10 6.09
C THR A 45 -0.42 5.22 7.18
N THR A 46 -1.41 5.73 7.90
CA THR A 46 -2.10 4.93 8.93
C THR A 46 -3.00 3.84 8.36
N SER A 47 -3.46 3.99 7.11
CA SER A 47 -4.37 3.08 6.38
C SER A 47 -3.65 2.16 5.39
N GLY A 48 -2.48 2.57 4.92
CA GLY A 48 -1.62 1.81 4.02
C GLY A 48 -0.49 2.63 3.39
N GLU A 49 -0.44 2.72 2.07
CA GLU A 49 0.56 3.52 1.35
C GLU A 49 -0.14 4.54 0.46
N GLN A 50 0.35 5.78 0.41
CA GLN A 50 -0.14 6.78 -0.56
C GLN A 50 1.01 7.27 -1.41
N THR A 51 0.84 7.22 -2.74
CA THR A 51 1.81 7.77 -3.68
C THR A 51 1.30 9.10 -4.21
N LEU A 52 2.05 10.17 -3.98
CA LEU A 52 1.78 11.46 -4.59
C LEU A 52 2.59 11.59 -5.88
N ILE A 53 1.89 11.83 -6.97
CA ILE A 53 2.44 12.17 -8.29
C ILE A 53 2.37 13.69 -8.43
N VAL A 54 3.50 14.33 -8.67
CA VAL A 54 3.59 15.76 -8.99
C VAL A 54 3.93 15.91 -10.46
N MET A 55 2.95 16.27 -11.27
CA MET A 55 3.13 16.68 -12.66
C MET A 55 3.65 18.12 -12.68
N ASN A 56 4.91 18.32 -13.08
CA ASN A 56 5.55 19.64 -12.96
C ASN A 56 5.07 20.64 -14.00
N ASP A 57 4.70 20.15 -15.18
CA ASP A 57 4.28 20.98 -16.31
C ASP A 57 3.52 20.13 -17.35
N ALA A 58 3.06 20.78 -18.42
CA ALA A 58 2.29 20.14 -19.48
C ALA A 58 3.05 19.07 -20.29
N SER A 59 4.36 18.90 -20.08
CA SER A 59 5.16 17.82 -20.68
C SER A 59 5.27 16.57 -19.81
N SER A 60 4.74 16.61 -18.59
CA SER A 60 4.57 15.43 -17.73
C SER A 60 3.78 14.34 -18.44
N PRO A 61 4.10 13.05 -18.21
CA PRO A 61 3.24 11.94 -18.62
C PRO A 61 1.81 12.12 -18.10
N THR A 62 0.83 11.65 -18.87
CA THR A 62 -0.58 11.63 -18.45
C THR A 62 -0.99 10.27 -17.92
N GLU A 63 -0.19 9.24 -18.12
CA GLU A 63 -0.44 7.85 -17.67
C GLU A 63 0.68 7.40 -16.73
N TYR A 64 0.29 6.85 -15.58
CA TYR A 64 1.18 6.32 -14.55
C TYR A 64 0.83 4.87 -14.26
N GLU A 65 1.73 3.96 -14.62
CA GLU A 65 1.55 2.53 -14.45
C GLU A 65 2.24 2.05 -13.17
N PHE A 66 1.46 1.36 -12.34
CA PHE A 66 1.89 0.78 -11.08
C PHE A 66 1.75 -0.74 -11.13
N ALA A 67 2.86 -1.46 -10.97
CA ALA A 67 2.84 -2.91 -10.91
C ALA A 67 2.60 -3.38 -9.47
N PHE A 68 1.66 -4.30 -9.30
CA PHE A 68 1.42 -4.97 -8.03
C PHE A 68 2.10 -6.34 -8.02
N ASP A 69 2.94 -6.58 -7.01
CA ASP A 69 3.45 -7.92 -6.70
C ASP A 69 2.36 -8.68 -5.92
N LEU A 70 1.42 -9.26 -6.65
CA LEU A 70 0.27 -9.95 -6.08
C LEU A 70 0.60 -11.43 -5.76
N PRO A 71 0.06 -11.98 -4.66
CA PRO A 71 0.10 -13.41 -4.42
C PRO A 71 -0.50 -14.21 -5.59
N ALA A 72 -0.08 -15.47 -5.73
CA ALA A 72 -0.62 -16.34 -6.77
C ALA A 72 -2.15 -16.48 -6.63
N GLY A 73 -2.86 -16.16 -7.72
CA GLY A 73 -4.33 -16.20 -7.76
C GLY A 73 -5.02 -14.91 -7.29
N ALA A 74 -4.29 -13.96 -6.71
CA ALA A 74 -4.83 -12.65 -6.39
C ALA A 74 -4.96 -11.76 -7.63
N SER A 75 -5.87 -10.79 -7.58
CA SER A 75 -6.21 -9.93 -8.71
C SER A 75 -6.62 -8.52 -8.28
N LEU A 76 -6.59 -7.59 -9.24
CA LEU A 76 -7.15 -6.25 -9.11
C LEU A 76 -8.51 -6.20 -9.81
N SER A 77 -9.51 -5.60 -9.18
CA SER A 77 -10.86 -5.44 -9.72
C SER A 77 -11.30 -3.98 -9.62
N LEU A 78 -11.47 -3.32 -10.79
CA LEU A 78 -12.03 -1.97 -10.86
C LEU A 78 -13.50 -1.98 -10.44
N GLN A 79 -13.87 -1.06 -9.55
CA GLN A 79 -15.21 -0.93 -9.01
C GLN A 79 -16.03 0.16 -9.71
N PRO A 80 -17.37 0.16 -9.57
CA PRO A 80 -18.23 1.16 -10.22
C PRO A 80 -18.00 2.61 -9.78
N ASP A 81 -17.44 2.82 -8.59
CA ASP A 81 -17.09 4.14 -8.04
C ASP A 81 -15.69 4.63 -8.47
N GLY A 82 -14.95 3.81 -9.23
CA GLY A 82 -13.60 4.15 -9.70
C GLY A 82 -12.48 3.67 -8.79
N SER A 83 -12.77 3.16 -7.60
CA SER A 83 -11.80 2.49 -6.73
C SER A 83 -11.36 1.13 -7.32
N VAL A 84 -10.30 0.53 -6.79
CA VAL A 84 -9.82 -0.79 -7.21
C VAL A 84 -9.66 -1.73 -6.02
N SER A 85 -10.48 -2.77 -5.94
CA SER A 85 -10.33 -3.81 -4.93
C SER A 85 -9.18 -4.75 -5.28
N ILE A 86 -8.45 -5.18 -4.25
CA ILE A 86 -7.39 -6.18 -4.31
C ILE A 86 -7.96 -7.45 -3.67
N ARG A 87 -8.11 -8.50 -4.48
CA ARG A 87 -8.87 -9.71 -4.10
C ARG A 87 -7.98 -10.94 -4.16
N ASP A 88 -8.20 -11.90 -3.27
CA ASP A 88 -7.46 -13.15 -3.22
C ASP A 88 -7.97 -14.18 -4.26
N ALA A 89 -7.46 -15.41 -4.20
CA ALA A 89 -7.88 -16.48 -5.11
C ALA A 89 -9.32 -16.99 -4.90
N ASN A 90 -9.93 -16.66 -3.76
CA ASN A 90 -11.31 -17.01 -3.41
C ASN A 90 -12.29 -15.85 -3.64
N ASP A 91 -11.82 -14.76 -4.27
CA ASP A 91 -12.58 -13.53 -4.50
C ASP A 91 -12.92 -12.78 -3.19
N GLU A 92 -12.10 -12.94 -2.15
CA GLU A 92 -12.20 -12.15 -0.91
C GLU A 92 -11.36 -10.87 -1.02
N GLU A 93 -11.95 -9.73 -0.67
CA GLU A 93 -11.26 -8.44 -0.66
C GLU A 93 -10.34 -8.31 0.54
N PHE A 94 -9.16 -7.76 0.29
CA PHE A 94 -8.07 -7.78 1.26
C PHE A 94 -7.29 -6.44 1.24
N GLY A 95 -7.59 -5.59 0.27
CA GLY A 95 -7.10 -4.23 0.17
C GLY A 95 -7.86 -3.50 -0.93
N THR A 96 -7.68 -2.20 -0.97
CA THR A 96 -8.38 -1.31 -1.88
C THR A 96 -7.43 -0.19 -2.29
N VAL A 97 -7.49 0.21 -3.54
CA VAL A 97 -6.97 1.50 -4.00
C VAL A 97 -8.17 2.43 -4.02
N GLU A 98 -8.10 3.53 -3.28
CA GLU A 98 -9.22 4.47 -3.14
C GLU A 98 -9.57 5.13 -4.48
N GLU A 99 -10.68 5.86 -4.56
CA GLU A 99 -11.03 6.61 -5.78
C GLU A 99 -9.91 7.60 -6.13
N PRO A 100 -9.44 7.64 -7.40
CA PRO A 100 -8.35 8.53 -7.78
C PRO A 100 -8.78 9.99 -7.71
N TRP A 101 -7.89 10.85 -7.27
CA TRP A 101 -8.06 12.30 -7.35
C TRP A 101 -6.85 12.96 -8.01
N ALA A 102 -7.09 14.13 -8.59
CA ALA A 102 -6.05 15.02 -9.10
C ALA A 102 -6.49 16.47 -8.92
N VAL A 103 -5.57 17.33 -8.50
CA VAL A 103 -5.82 18.74 -8.19
C VAL A 103 -4.68 19.59 -8.73
N ASP A 104 -5.02 20.71 -9.36
CA ASP A 104 -4.06 21.65 -9.91
C ASP A 104 -3.58 22.68 -8.86
N ALA A 105 -2.59 23.51 -9.21
CA ALA A 105 -2.01 24.49 -8.29
C ALA A 105 -2.98 25.63 -7.89
N ALA A 106 -4.12 25.77 -8.57
CA ALA A 106 -5.20 26.68 -8.18
C ALA A 106 -6.21 26.01 -7.24
N GLY A 107 -6.01 24.73 -6.90
CA GLY A 107 -6.93 23.94 -6.09
C GLY A 107 -8.13 23.41 -6.88
N MET A 108 -8.08 23.44 -8.21
CA MET A 108 -9.16 22.97 -9.08
C MET A 108 -9.00 21.48 -9.38
N PRO A 109 -10.08 20.69 -9.37
CA PRO A 109 -10.01 19.28 -9.73
C PRO A 109 -9.58 19.11 -11.19
N VAL A 110 -8.77 18.08 -11.44
CA VAL A 110 -8.35 17.63 -12.76
C VAL A 110 -8.90 16.23 -12.99
N ASP A 111 -9.45 15.98 -14.19
CA ASP A 111 -10.04 14.69 -14.51
C ASP A 111 -8.98 13.57 -14.38
N THR A 112 -9.30 12.54 -13.61
CA THR A 112 -8.45 11.35 -13.42
C THR A 112 -9.29 10.09 -13.31
N HIS A 113 -8.74 8.94 -13.71
CA HIS A 113 -9.38 7.64 -13.51
C HIS A 113 -8.34 6.50 -13.50
N PHE A 114 -8.75 5.35 -12.96
CA PHE A 114 -7.98 4.12 -13.05
C PHE A 114 -8.45 3.20 -14.18
N THR A 115 -7.51 2.43 -14.71
CA THR A 115 -7.76 1.21 -15.48
C THR A 115 -6.89 0.09 -14.93
N VAL A 116 -7.34 -1.16 -15.11
CA VAL A 116 -6.63 -2.34 -14.63
C VAL A 116 -6.30 -3.26 -15.81
N THR A 117 -5.03 -3.64 -15.93
CA THR A 117 -4.56 -4.63 -16.91
C THR A 117 -3.72 -5.70 -16.21
N GLY A 118 -4.34 -6.85 -15.92
CA GLY A 118 -3.68 -7.93 -15.17
C GLY A 118 -3.38 -7.51 -13.73
N ASN A 119 -2.10 -7.45 -13.36
CA ASN A 119 -1.63 -6.98 -12.06
C ASN A 119 -1.15 -5.52 -12.08
N ARG A 120 -1.53 -4.76 -13.11
CA ARG A 120 -1.11 -3.37 -13.30
C ARG A 120 -2.31 -2.44 -13.11
N LEU A 121 -2.13 -1.47 -12.23
CA LEU A 121 -3.01 -0.31 -12.09
C LEU A 121 -2.45 0.81 -12.95
N ILE A 122 -3.26 1.42 -13.80
CA ILE A 122 -2.85 2.58 -14.60
C ILE A 122 -3.77 3.73 -14.22
N GLN A 123 -3.18 4.80 -13.70
CA GLN A 123 -3.88 6.05 -13.51
C GLN A 123 -3.67 6.95 -14.71
N THR A 124 -4.75 7.51 -15.24
CA THR A 124 -4.71 8.51 -16.29
C THR A 124 -5.19 9.84 -15.75
N VAL A 125 -4.34 10.86 -15.79
CA VAL A 125 -4.66 12.25 -15.43
C VAL A 125 -4.77 13.07 -16.73
N THR A 126 -5.86 13.81 -16.90
CA THR A 126 -6.18 14.56 -18.14
C THR A 126 -6.24 16.06 -17.89
N PRO A 127 -5.09 16.77 -17.88
CA PRO A 127 -5.05 18.23 -17.84
C PRO A 127 -5.77 18.85 -19.04
N SER A 128 -6.41 19.99 -18.82
CA SER A 128 -6.99 20.83 -19.88
C SER A 128 -6.11 22.05 -20.17
N SER A 129 -6.52 22.90 -21.12
CA SER A 129 -5.83 24.17 -21.38
C SER A 129 -5.87 25.14 -20.19
N ASP A 130 -6.81 24.95 -19.27
CA ASP A 130 -7.04 25.84 -18.12
C ASP A 130 -6.32 25.33 -16.86
N THR A 131 -5.69 24.15 -16.92
CA THR A 131 -4.99 23.53 -15.79
C THR A 131 -3.74 24.30 -15.40
N THR A 132 -3.63 24.66 -14.12
CA THR A 132 -2.46 25.35 -13.57
C THR A 132 -1.50 24.37 -12.93
N PHE A 133 -0.27 24.26 -13.44
CA PHE A 133 0.73 23.35 -12.88
C PHE A 133 1.45 23.92 -11.65
N PRO A 134 1.98 23.08 -10.74
CA PRO A 134 1.93 21.61 -10.80
C PRO A 134 0.54 21.03 -10.54
N VAL A 135 0.28 19.86 -11.13
CA VAL A 135 -0.88 19.03 -10.77
C VAL A 135 -0.39 17.95 -9.81
N VAL A 136 -1.10 17.75 -8.71
CA VAL A 136 -0.86 16.64 -7.79
C VAL A 136 -1.97 15.62 -7.95
N ALA A 137 -1.61 14.35 -8.02
CA ALA A 137 -2.53 13.23 -8.10
C ALA A 137 -2.08 12.08 -7.20
N ASP A 138 -2.99 11.16 -6.89
CA ASP A 138 -2.71 9.98 -6.07
C ASP A 138 -2.90 8.67 -6.82
N PRO A 139 -2.23 7.61 -6.37
CA PRO A 139 -3.09 6.58 -5.77
C PRO A 139 -2.80 6.39 -4.28
N ALA A 140 -3.88 6.35 -3.47
CA ALA A 140 -3.89 5.86 -2.10
C ALA A 140 -4.30 4.37 -2.05
N THR A 141 -3.51 3.56 -1.35
CA THR A 141 -3.82 2.16 -1.07
C THR A 141 -4.17 2.01 0.40
N ALA A 142 -5.41 1.60 0.66
CA ALA A 142 -5.87 1.17 1.97
C ALA A 142 -5.76 -0.35 2.02
N TRP A 143 -5.01 -0.87 2.98
CA TRP A 143 -4.99 -2.31 3.19
C TRP A 143 -6.09 -2.66 4.19
N GLU A 144 -7.08 -3.45 3.78
CA GLU A 144 -8.09 -4.01 4.70
C GLU A 144 -7.47 -5.02 5.70
N TRP A 145 -6.14 -5.08 5.77
CA TRP A 145 -5.31 -5.89 6.66
C TRP A 145 -4.92 -5.21 7.95
N THR A 146 -5.75 -4.25 8.38
CA THR A 146 -6.01 -4.06 9.80
C THR A 146 -6.27 -5.42 10.51
N VAL A 147 -6.58 -6.51 9.79
CA VAL A 147 -6.66 -7.88 10.31
C VAL A 147 -5.37 -8.48 10.93
N CYS A 148 -4.14 -8.09 10.58
CA CYS A 148 -2.96 -8.58 11.32
C CYS A 148 -2.38 -7.59 12.34
N ILE A 149 -2.61 -6.27 12.18
CA ILE A 149 -2.20 -5.29 13.21
C ILE A 149 -3.30 -5.12 14.27
N ALA A 150 -4.57 -5.21 13.92
CA ALA A 150 -5.70 -5.12 14.85
C ALA A 150 -6.25 -6.47 15.32
N THR A 151 -5.84 -7.63 14.83
CA THR A 151 -6.09 -8.86 15.63
C THR A 151 -4.96 -9.13 16.63
N VAL A 152 -3.76 -8.62 16.35
CA VAL A 152 -2.70 -8.45 17.36
C VAL A 152 -2.98 -7.25 18.27
N GLY A 153 -3.69 -6.22 17.79
CA GLY A 153 -3.95 -4.96 18.50
C GLY A 153 -5.31 -4.83 19.19
N ALA A 154 -6.39 -5.39 18.65
CA ALA A 154 -7.76 -5.22 19.15
C ALA A 154 -8.27 -6.43 19.94
N THR A 155 -7.67 -7.62 19.83
CA THR A 155 -7.95 -8.73 20.76
C THR A 155 -7.17 -8.63 22.06
N PHE A 156 -6.12 -7.79 22.09
CA PHE A 156 -5.33 -7.51 23.30
C PHE A 156 -5.25 -6.01 23.57
N THR A 157 -6.30 -5.46 24.17
CA THR A 157 -6.03 -4.53 25.28
C THR A 157 -6.74 -5.05 26.53
N PRO A 158 -5.96 -5.28 27.61
CA PRO A 158 -4.94 -4.34 28.06
C PRO A 158 -3.51 -4.89 27.85
N TRP A 159 -2.64 -4.11 27.19
CA TRP A 159 -1.14 -4.15 27.14
C TRP A 159 -0.50 -4.02 25.73
N GLY A 160 -0.94 -3.06 24.89
CA GLY A 160 -0.07 -2.35 23.91
C GLY A 160 0.76 -3.15 22.87
N ALA A 161 0.36 -4.36 22.46
CA ALA A 161 1.21 -5.26 21.66
C ALA A 161 1.22 -5.04 20.14
N GLY A 162 0.23 -4.35 19.56
CA GLY A 162 0.15 -4.11 18.10
C GLY A 162 1.36 -3.35 17.54
N ALA A 163 1.74 -2.26 18.20
CA ALA A 163 2.93 -1.48 17.84
C ALA A 163 4.24 -2.28 18.04
N ALA A 164 4.27 -3.18 19.04
CA ALA A 164 5.44 -4.01 19.32
C ALA A 164 5.69 -5.06 18.23
N VAL A 165 4.64 -5.62 17.60
CA VAL A 165 4.77 -6.51 16.43
C VAL A 165 5.31 -5.78 15.23
N ALA A 166 4.68 -4.66 14.87
CA ALA A 166 5.11 -3.85 13.73
C ALA A 166 6.58 -3.41 13.91
N TYR A 167 6.94 -2.90 15.09
CA TYR A 167 8.33 -2.56 15.43
C TYR A 167 9.29 -3.75 15.30
N LYS A 168 8.93 -4.93 15.81
CA LYS A 168 9.79 -6.11 15.73
C LYS A 168 9.91 -6.64 14.29
N LEU A 169 8.85 -6.53 13.47
CA LEU A 169 8.89 -6.85 12.05
C LEU A 169 9.82 -5.91 11.28
N VAL A 170 9.70 -4.60 11.49
CA VAL A 170 10.63 -3.61 10.92
C VAL A 170 12.06 -3.87 11.38
N LYS A 171 12.29 -4.05 12.68
CA LYS A 171 13.63 -4.30 13.24
C LYS A 171 14.27 -5.58 12.68
N ARG A 172 13.48 -6.61 12.41
CA ARG A 172 13.99 -7.92 11.97
C ARG A 172 14.11 -8.05 10.47
N PHE A 173 13.14 -7.55 9.72
CA PHE A 173 13.04 -7.73 8.27
C PHE A 173 13.32 -6.45 7.49
N GLY A 174 13.60 -5.34 8.16
CA GLY A 174 13.79 -4.01 7.58
C GLY A 174 12.49 -3.34 7.12
N SER A 175 11.46 -4.14 6.85
CA SER A 175 10.14 -3.71 6.39
C SER A 175 9.07 -4.69 6.89
N VAL A 176 7.90 -4.16 7.24
CA VAL A 176 6.72 -4.96 7.60
C VAL A 176 6.30 -5.86 6.43
N ARG A 177 6.24 -5.32 5.21
CA ARG A 177 5.92 -6.06 3.97
C ARG A 177 6.82 -7.27 3.78
N ARG A 178 8.15 -7.07 3.87
CA ARG A 178 9.13 -8.16 3.71
C ARG A 178 8.97 -9.22 4.80
N GLY A 179 8.67 -8.81 6.03
CA GLY A 179 8.38 -9.73 7.13
C GLY A 179 7.14 -10.58 6.86
N ILE A 180 6.06 -9.96 6.38
CA ILE A 180 4.82 -10.64 6.02
C ILE A 180 5.04 -11.61 4.87
N GLU A 181 5.71 -11.20 3.79
CA GLU A 181 6.01 -12.08 2.64
C GLU A 181 6.81 -13.32 3.06
N ILE A 182 7.82 -13.15 3.92
CA ILE A 182 8.64 -14.26 4.42
C ILE A 182 7.81 -15.22 5.27
N ILE A 183 6.98 -14.68 6.17
CA ILE A 183 6.11 -15.48 7.05
C ILE A 183 5.04 -16.22 6.23
N TRP A 184 4.43 -15.54 5.26
CA TRP A 184 3.40 -16.10 4.39
C TRP A 184 3.94 -17.20 3.46
N ARG A 185 5.11 -16.98 2.85
CA ARG A 185 5.81 -18.02 2.05
C ARG A 185 6.14 -19.24 2.90
N ALA A 186 6.57 -19.03 4.14
CA ALA A 186 6.83 -20.14 5.06
C ALA A 186 5.53 -20.88 5.43
N TYR A 187 4.45 -20.17 5.75
CA TYR A 187 3.14 -20.77 6.01
C TYR A 187 2.68 -21.67 4.85
N HIS A 188 2.84 -21.21 3.60
CA HIS A 188 2.45 -21.97 2.41
C HIS A 188 3.44 -23.04 1.97
N SER A 189 4.67 -23.05 2.52
CA SER A 189 5.68 -24.07 2.20
C SER A 189 5.39 -25.46 2.80
N ALA A 190 4.45 -25.54 3.73
CA ALA A 190 4.12 -26.76 4.45
C ALA A 190 2.69 -27.24 4.19
N HIS A 191 2.46 -28.53 4.42
CA HIS A 191 1.15 -29.16 4.29
C HIS A 191 0.57 -29.53 5.66
N GLY A 192 -0.68 -29.14 5.90
CA GLY A 192 -1.40 -29.35 7.16
C GLY A 192 -1.25 -28.19 8.14
N ALA A 193 -2.35 -27.84 8.82
CA ALA A 193 -2.46 -26.63 9.63
C ALA A 193 -1.34 -26.47 10.68
N GLN A 194 -0.93 -27.56 11.33
CA GLN A 194 0.15 -27.51 12.33
C GLN A 194 1.52 -27.24 11.69
N ALA A 195 1.81 -27.87 10.55
CA ALA A 195 3.08 -27.71 9.87
C ALA A 195 3.20 -26.30 9.26
N LYS A 196 2.12 -25.79 8.67
CA LYS A 196 2.03 -24.40 8.19
C LYS A 196 2.28 -23.39 9.31
N TRP A 197 1.65 -23.59 10.46
CA TRP A 197 1.85 -22.74 11.64
C TRP A 197 3.28 -22.77 12.17
N ASN A 198 3.87 -23.96 12.27
CA ASN A 198 5.26 -24.11 12.70
C ASN A 198 6.23 -23.40 11.75
N ALA A 199 5.98 -23.45 10.44
CA ALA A 199 6.78 -22.77 9.43
C ALA A 199 6.64 -21.24 9.54
N ALA A 200 5.43 -20.73 9.74
CA ALA A 200 5.18 -19.31 9.97
C ALA A 200 5.87 -18.79 11.24
N MET A 201 5.78 -19.53 12.37
CA MET A 201 6.46 -19.17 13.62
C MET A 201 7.99 -19.20 13.50
N ALA A 202 8.55 -20.16 12.76
CA ALA A 202 9.99 -20.23 12.51
C ALA A 202 10.45 -19.03 11.66
N ALA A 203 9.70 -18.71 10.61
CA ALA A 203 9.98 -17.60 9.72
C ALA A 203 9.85 -16.25 10.43
N SER A 204 8.86 -16.09 11.32
CA SER A 204 8.70 -14.90 12.15
C SER A 204 9.76 -14.80 13.27
N GLY A 205 10.59 -15.83 13.46
CA GLY A 205 11.60 -15.89 14.51
C GLY A 205 11.01 -15.93 15.92
N GLY A 206 9.83 -16.53 16.10
CA GLY A 206 9.15 -16.60 17.39
C GLY A 206 8.39 -15.33 17.79
N LEU A 207 8.31 -14.32 16.91
CA LEU A 207 7.64 -13.04 17.17
C LEU A 207 6.19 -13.19 17.63
N PHE A 208 5.45 -14.18 17.10
CA PHE A 208 4.08 -14.49 17.52
C PHE A 208 3.98 -15.26 18.85
N ALA A 209 5.07 -15.88 19.31
CA ALA A 209 5.11 -16.57 20.61
C ALA A 209 5.49 -15.64 21.77
N GLU A 210 6.20 -14.55 21.47
CA GLU A 210 6.55 -13.50 22.45
C GLU A 210 5.35 -12.62 22.84
N ILE A 211 4.23 -12.73 22.12
CA ILE A 211 2.98 -12.03 22.38
C ILE A 211 1.95 -13.10 22.70
N ILE A 212 1.43 -13.06 23.93
CA ILE A 212 0.52 -14.06 24.48
C ILE A 212 -0.69 -14.17 23.52
N GLY A 213 -1.00 -15.37 23.01
CA GLY A 213 -2.15 -15.60 22.11
C GLY A 213 -1.88 -16.38 20.81
N ILE A 214 -1.03 -17.41 20.84
CA ILE A 214 -0.62 -18.21 19.65
C ILE A 214 -1.81 -18.75 18.82
N ASN A 215 -2.92 -19.10 19.46
CA ASN A 215 -4.09 -19.65 18.77
C ASN A 215 -4.95 -18.57 18.09
N GLU A 216 -5.05 -17.38 18.68
CA GLU A 216 -5.84 -16.27 18.13
C GLU A 216 -5.15 -15.65 16.90
N VAL A 217 -3.81 -15.55 16.93
CA VAL A 217 -3.03 -15.11 15.75
C VAL A 217 -3.17 -16.12 14.60
N LYS A 218 -3.20 -17.41 14.92
CA LYS A 218 -3.36 -18.47 13.93
C LYS A 218 -4.71 -18.38 13.22
N GLU A 219 -5.79 -18.14 13.96
CA GLU A 219 -7.14 -17.97 13.42
C GLU A 219 -7.31 -16.64 12.68
N ALA A 220 -6.64 -15.58 13.13
CA ALA A 220 -6.81 -14.25 12.55
C ALA A 220 -5.98 -13.98 11.28
N CYS A 221 -4.75 -14.49 11.23
CA CYS A 221 -3.80 -14.16 10.16
C CYS A 221 -3.62 -15.28 9.14
N PHE A 222 -4.13 -16.49 9.42
CA PHE A 222 -3.79 -17.68 8.62
C PHE A 222 -4.91 -18.73 8.53
N SER A 223 -6.15 -18.36 8.88
CA SER A 223 -7.35 -19.18 8.66
C SER A 223 -7.70 -19.27 7.17
#